data_AF-A0A1G2G0L6-F1
#
_entry.id   AF-A0A1G2G0L6-F1
#
_cell.length_a   1.000
_cell.length_b   1.000
_cell.length_c   1.000
_cell.angle_alpha   90.00
_cell.angle_beta   90.00
_cell.angle_gamma   90.00
#
_symmetry.space_group_name_H-M   'P 1'
#
loop_
_entity.id
_entity.type
_entity.pdbx_description
1 polymer ?
#
loop_
_entity_poly.entity_id
_entity_poly.type
_entity_poly.pdbx_seq_one_letter_code
_entity_poly.pdbx_strand_id
1 'polypeptide(L)'
;MLRPANIRSIYSFNDYRRFLTHREAERLEELARQLLGKRIIHISATDTGGRVAEILESLVPFEQSLPVESMWRVLTVRHPFFSVTKKIHHALQGSRATVGADGISEGEWQFYFEQSKDIAYAIAGVHADILLIHDVELLAAGRIADTSAKKVFFMHADEPFGNKVSMRLLPCQEGYYLSFLGGDSLWTDAEDDRHLSFLAWKALDYLELYAEALRMF
;
A
#
# COMPACT_ATOMS: atom_id res chain seq x y z
N MET A 1 12.82 -12.42 -3.04
CA MET A 1 12.40 -11.25 -3.85
C MET A 1 11.80 -10.12 -2.99
N LEU A 2 11.66 -10.30 -1.69
CA LEU A 2 11.29 -9.24 -0.75
C LEU A 2 12.44 -9.01 0.21
N ARG A 3 12.70 -7.74 0.54
CA ARG A 3 13.63 -7.34 1.60
C ARG A 3 12.92 -6.42 2.60
N PRO A 4 13.43 -6.28 3.83
CA PRO A 4 13.03 -5.17 4.70
C PRO A 4 13.23 -3.82 3.98
N ALA A 5 12.29 -2.90 4.17
CA ALA A 5 12.47 -1.51 3.76
C ALA A 5 13.54 -0.82 4.62
N ASN A 6 14.21 0.17 4.06
CA ASN A 6 15.16 1.01 4.78
C ASN A 6 14.44 2.21 5.37
N ILE A 7 13.88 2.03 6.56
CA ILE A 7 13.27 3.10 7.33
C ILE A 7 14.38 3.95 7.97
N ARG A 8 14.33 5.25 7.72
CA ARG A 8 15.26 6.29 8.20
C ARG A 8 14.64 7.14 9.30
N SER A 9 13.32 7.30 9.28
CA SER A 9 12.60 8.08 10.28
C SER A 9 12.39 7.29 11.58
N ILE A 10 12.27 8.03 12.68
CA ILE A 10 11.86 7.49 13.98
C ILE A 10 10.81 8.44 14.50
N TYR A 11 9.57 7.98 14.60
CA TYR A 11 8.48 8.75 15.18
C TYR A 11 7.83 7.97 16.31
N SER A 12 7.37 8.69 17.33
CA SER A 12 6.62 8.15 18.46
C SER A 12 5.18 8.66 18.45
N PHE A 13 4.27 7.90 19.05
CA PHE A 13 2.87 8.32 19.22
C PHE A 13 2.74 9.73 19.81
N ASN A 14 3.64 10.11 20.73
CA ASN A 14 3.65 11.44 21.34
C ASN A 14 3.96 12.56 20.33
N ASP A 15 4.77 12.29 19.31
CA ASP A 15 5.07 13.27 18.25
C ASP A 15 3.81 13.62 17.44
N TYR A 16 2.89 12.67 17.32
CA TYR A 16 1.60 12.82 16.61
C TYR A 16 0.46 13.28 17.51
N ARG A 17 0.48 12.91 18.80
CA ARG A 17 -0.61 13.20 19.75
C ARG A 17 -0.98 14.68 19.80
N ARG A 18 -0.01 15.59 19.61
CA ARG A 18 -0.25 17.05 19.58
C ARG A 18 -1.12 17.52 18.41
N PHE A 19 -1.27 16.72 17.36
CA PHE A 19 -2.11 17.00 16.19
C PHE A 19 -3.48 16.33 16.27
N LEU A 20 -3.72 15.52 17.31
CA LEU A 20 -4.94 14.77 17.50
C LEU A 20 -5.80 15.43 18.59
N THR A 21 -7.11 15.43 18.38
CA THR A 21 -8.05 15.69 19.46
C THR A 21 -7.98 14.58 20.50
N HIS A 22 -8.45 14.84 21.72
CA HIS A 22 -8.49 13.84 22.77
C HIS A 22 -9.22 12.56 22.34
N ARG A 23 -10.36 12.73 21.64
CA ARG A 23 -11.17 11.62 21.13
C ARG A 23 -10.45 10.79 20.07
N GLU A 24 -9.72 11.42 19.16
CA GLU A 24 -8.95 10.69 18.14
C GLU A 24 -7.79 9.92 18.76
N ALA A 25 -7.09 10.51 19.75
CA ALA A 25 -6.04 9.82 20.48
C ALA A 25 -6.58 8.59 21.24
N GLU A 26 -7.70 8.73 21.96
CA GLU A 26 -8.37 7.60 22.65
C GLU A 26 -8.78 6.50 21.66
N ARG A 27 -9.29 6.90 20.49
CA ARG A 27 -9.70 5.97 19.44
C ARG A 27 -8.51 5.21 18.87
N LEU A 28 -7.40 5.87 18.59
CA LEU A 28 -6.16 5.23 18.15
C LEU A 28 -5.65 4.22 19.17
N GLU A 29 -5.62 4.59 20.46
CA GLU A 29 -5.22 3.69 21.54
C GLU A 29 -6.16 2.48 21.67
N GLU A 30 -7.46 2.67 21.47
CA GLU A 30 -8.44 1.57 21.43
C GLU A 30 -8.18 0.61 20.27
N LEU A 31 -7.99 1.13 19.06
CA LEU A 31 -7.71 0.33 17.87
C LEU A 31 -6.39 -0.42 18.01
N ALA A 32 -5.34 0.26 18.48
CA ALA A 32 -4.05 -0.38 18.71
C ALA A 32 -4.15 -1.55 19.70
N ARG A 33 -4.97 -1.43 20.75
CA ARG A 33 -5.24 -2.55 21.68
C ARG A 33 -5.96 -3.72 21.00
N GLN A 34 -6.86 -3.48 20.05
CA GLN A 34 -7.52 -4.55 19.28
C GLN A 34 -6.54 -5.30 18.36
N LEU A 35 -5.44 -4.64 17.98
CA LEU A 35 -4.40 -5.17 17.11
C LEU A 35 -3.23 -5.81 17.87
N LEU A 36 -3.31 -5.88 19.20
CA LEU A 36 -2.23 -6.43 20.03
C LEU A 36 -1.90 -7.88 19.62
N GLY A 37 -0.63 -8.13 19.31
CA GLY A 37 -0.13 -9.43 18.87
C GLY A 37 -0.51 -9.81 17.43
N LYS A 38 -1.03 -8.86 16.64
CA LYS A 38 -1.28 -9.03 15.20
C LYS A 38 -0.12 -8.50 14.39
N ARG A 39 0.31 -9.28 13.41
CA ARG A 39 1.38 -8.91 12.47
C ARG A 39 0.80 -8.26 11.23
N ILE A 40 1.14 -6.99 11.05
CA ILE A 40 0.69 -6.16 9.94
C ILE A 40 1.88 -5.95 9.00
N ILE A 41 1.78 -6.40 7.75
CA ILE A 41 2.90 -6.30 6.82
C ILE A 41 2.50 -5.48 5.60
N HIS A 42 3.21 -4.38 5.37
CA HIS A 42 3.13 -3.60 4.14
C HIS A 42 4.09 -4.13 3.10
N ILE A 43 3.59 -4.31 1.87
CA ILE A 43 4.40 -4.65 0.71
C ILE A 43 4.23 -3.56 -0.33
N SER A 44 5.35 -2.91 -0.70
CA SER A 44 5.40 -1.94 -1.79
C SER A 44 6.49 -2.30 -2.81
N ALA A 45 6.46 -1.62 -3.94
CA ALA A 45 7.43 -1.86 -5.01
C ALA A 45 8.82 -1.23 -4.71
N THR A 46 8.86 -0.11 -3.97
CA THR A 46 10.07 0.63 -3.62
C THR A 46 9.94 1.25 -2.22
N ASP A 47 11.07 1.41 -1.52
CA ASP A 47 11.20 2.16 -0.26
C ASP A 47 11.81 3.56 -0.44
N THR A 48 12.04 3.96 -1.69
CA THR A 48 12.57 5.29 -1.99
C THR A 48 11.80 5.93 -3.14
N GLY A 49 11.43 7.19 -2.94
CA GLY A 49 10.76 8.02 -3.95
C GLY A 49 9.30 7.64 -4.17
N GLY A 50 8.47 8.66 -4.31
CA GLY A 50 7.03 8.50 -4.58
C GLY A 50 6.20 8.34 -3.31
N ARG A 51 4.89 8.55 -3.49
CA ARG A 51 3.90 8.73 -2.44
C ARG A 51 3.81 7.57 -1.45
N VAL A 52 3.91 6.31 -1.93
CA VAL A 52 3.87 5.13 -1.05
C VAL A 52 5.05 5.11 -0.10
N ALA A 53 6.27 5.34 -0.61
CA ALA A 53 7.45 5.32 0.22
C ALA A 53 7.41 6.46 1.26
N GLU A 54 6.96 7.65 0.87
CA GLU A 54 6.84 8.81 1.77
C GLU A 54 5.82 8.57 2.90
N ILE A 55 4.67 7.96 2.60
CA ILE A 55 3.67 7.60 3.61
C ILE A 55 4.22 6.52 4.56
N LEU A 56 4.74 5.42 4.01
CA LEU A 56 5.15 4.26 4.81
C LEU A 56 6.41 4.54 5.65
N GLU A 57 7.28 5.43 5.18
CA GLU A 57 8.45 5.90 5.91
C GLU A 57 8.08 6.48 7.28
N SER A 58 6.86 6.99 7.44
CA SER A 58 6.40 7.59 8.69
C SER A 58 5.30 6.79 9.38
N LEU A 59 4.38 6.21 8.61
CA LEU A 59 3.27 5.40 9.14
C LEU A 59 3.80 4.17 9.88
N VAL A 60 4.78 3.47 9.33
CA VAL A 60 5.26 2.21 9.94
C VAL A 60 5.95 2.46 11.28
N PRO A 61 6.85 3.46 11.43
CA PRO A 61 7.37 3.85 12.75
C PRO A 61 6.28 4.27 13.74
N PHE A 62 5.26 5.01 13.27
CA PHE A 62 4.14 5.38 14.11
C PHE A 62 3.39 4.15 14.65
N GLU A 63 3.04 3.21 13.77
CA GLU A 63 2.39 1.95 14.17
C GLU A 63 3.26 1.16 15.15
N GLN A 64 4.58 1.10 14.93
CA GLN A 64 5.53 0.46 15.83
C GLN A 64 5.67 1.18 17.18
N SER A 65 5.34 2.47 17.24
CA SER A 65 5.29 3.22 18.51
C SER A 65 4.03 2.92 19.33
N LEU A 66 3.03 2.30 18.70
CA LEU A 66 1.86 1.70 19.31
C LEU A 66 2.12 0.20 19.56
N PRO A 67 1.27 -0.52 20.31
CA PRO A 67 1.39 -1.97 20.49
C PRO A 67 1.01 -2.79 19.23
N VAL A 68 1.43 -2.35 18.04
CA VAL A 68 1.15 -2.98 16.74
C VAL A 68 2.44 -3.55 16.16
N GLU A 69 2.44 -4.83 15.79
CA GLU A 69 3.58 -5.46 15.13
C GLU A 69 3.55 -5.14 13.63
N SER A 70 3.93 -3.92 13.25
CA SER A 70 3.98 -3.47 11.85
C SER A 70 5.37 -3.62 11.23
N MET A 71 5.43 -4.03 9.96
CA MET A 71 6.67 -4.10 9.19
C MET A 71 6.45 -3.72 7.72
N TRP A 72 7.51 -3.23 7.09
CA TRP A 72 7.51 -2.91 5.67
C TRP A 72 8.51 -3.77 4.89
N ARG A 73 8.02 -4.40 3.82
CA ARG A 73 8.78 -5.18 2.85
C ARG A 73 8.70 -4.53 1.47
N VAL A 74 9.81 -4.58 0.74
CA VAL A 74 9.89 -4.06 -0.62
C VAL A 74 10.45 -5.07 -1.60
N LEU A 75 10.00 -4.95 -2.84
CA LEU A 75 10.48 -5.78 -3.93
C LEU A 75 11.98 -5.58 -4.21
N THR A 76 12.63 -6.67 -4.58
CA THR A 76 13.98 -6.69 -5.14
C THR A 76 13.92 -7.07 -6.63
N VAL A 77 13.06 -6.40 -7.39
CA VAL A 77 12.78 -6.74 -8.81
C VAL A 77 13.60 -5.90 -9.78
N ARG A 78 13.75 -6.40 -11.01
CA ARG A 78 14.61 -5.82 -12.05
C ARG A 78 13.91 -4.66 -12.78
N HIS A 79 14.70 -3.73 -13.31
CA HIS A 79 14.27 -2.54 -14.06
C HIS A 79 13.18 -2.77 -15.14
N PRO A 80 13.18 -3.88 -15.91
CA PRO A 80 12.13 -4.11 -16.91
C PRO A 80 10.72 -4.21 -16.31
N PHE A 81 10.57 -4.74 -15.09
CA PHE A 81 9.27 -4.84 -14.42
C PHE A 81 8.71 -3.46 -14.10
N PHE A 82 9.51 -2.59 -13.47
CA PHE A 82 9.12 -1.21 -13.19
C PHE A 82 8.79 -0.40 -14.44
N SER A 83 9.41 -0.72 -15.59
CA SER A 83 9.10 -0.05 -16.86
C SER A 83 7.69 -0.38 -17.33
N VAL A 84 7.28 -1.65 -17.20
CA VAL A 84 5.93 -2.10 -17.56
C VAL A 84 4.89 -1.60 -16.55
N THR A 85 5.15 -1.71 -15.25
CA THR A 85 4.20 -1.26 -14.22
C THR A 85 3.99 0.24 -14.26
N LYS A 86 5.02 1.04 -14.58
CA LYS A 86 4.88 2.48 -14.80
C LYS A 86 3.95 2.81 -15.98
N LYS A 87 4.01 2.04 -17.07
CA LYS A 87 3.05 2.18 -18.19
C LYS A 87 1.63 1.85 -17.74
N ILE A 88 1.46 0.77 -16.97
CA ILE A 88 0.17 0.39 -16.38
C ILE A 88 -0.36 1.53 -15.49
N HIS A 89 0.44 2.05 -14.58
CA HIS A 89 0.10 3.14 -13.67
C HIS A 89 -0.31 4.41 -14.42
N HIS A 90 0.46 4.85 -15.42
CA HIS A 90 0.12 6.02 -16.23
C HIS A 90 -1.17 5.83 -17.04
N ALA A 91 -1.39 4.64 -17.61
CA ALA A 91 -2.61 4.34 -18.34
C ALA A 91 -3.83 4.32 -17.39
N LEU A 92 -3.63 3.83 -16.16
CA LEU A 92 -4.55 3.96 -15.03
C LEU A 92 -4.60 5.38 -14.45
N GLN A 93 -4.07 6.43 -15.08
CA GLN A 93 -4.30 7.82 -14.66
C GLN A 93 -5.02 8.64 -15.75
N GLY A 94 -5.54 7.96 -16.78
CA GLY A 94 -6.23 8.64 -17.88
C GLY A 94 -5.30 9.45 -18.78
N SER A 95 -3.98 9.22 -18.70
CA SER A 95 -2.99 9.81 -19.60
C SER A 95 -3.37 9.49 -21.05
N ARG A 96 -3.79 10.52 -21.81
CA ARG A 96 -4.06 10.41 -23.25
C ARG A 96 -2.83 9.97 -24.06
N ALA A 97 -1.62 10.03 -23.47
CA ALA A 97 -0.40 9.55 -24.10
C ALA A 97 -0.36 8.02 -24.28
N THR A 98 -1.32 7.27 -23.74
CA THR A 98 -1.44 5.81 -23.95
C THR A 98 -2.66 5.42 -24.81
N VAL A 99 -3.33 6.38 -25.47
CA VAL A 99 -4.44 6.07 -26.39
C VAL A 99 -4.02 6.35 -27.83
N GLY A 100 -3.42 5.33 -28.46
CA GLY A 100 -3.05 5.30 -29.88
C GLY A 100 -1.68 4.66 -30.09
N ALA A 101 -1.58 3.69 -31.01
CA ALA A 101 -0.39 2.95 -31.50
C ALA A 101 0.60 2.31 -30.49
N ASP A 102 0.75 2.83 -29.27
CA ASP A 102 1.72 2.46 -28.23
C ASP A 102 1.03 2.04 -26.90
N GLY A 103 -0.02 1.22 -26.98
CA GLY A 103 -0.63 0.59 -25.79
C GLY A 103 0.32 -0.43 -25.12
N ILE A 104 0.01 -0.82 -23.88
CA ILE A 104 0.72 -1.94 -23.22
C ILE A 104 0.51 -3.18 -24.08
N SER A 105 1.59 -3.69 -24.66
CA SER A 105 1.57 -4.83 -25.58
C SER A 105 1.18 -6.12 -24.85
N GLU A 106 0.72 -7.11 -25.60
CA GLU A 106 0.38 -8.41 -25.00
C GLU A 106 1.61 -9.09 -24.36
N GLY A 107 2.80 -8.91 -24.95
CA GLY A 107 4.05 -9.39 -24.36
C GLY A 107 4.39 -8.70 -23.03
N GLU A 108 4.10 -7.40 -22.90
CA GLU A 108 4.27 -6.69 -21.61
C GLU A 108 3.26 -7.14 -20.57
N TRP A 109 2.01 -7.43 -20.97
CA TRP A 109 1.02 -8.03 -20.07
C TRP A 109 1.43 -9.41 -19.61
N GLN A 110 1.86 -10.27 -20.53
CA GLN A 110 2.36 -11.59 -20.21
C GLN A 110 3.54 -11.50 -19.23
N PHE A 111 4.50 -10.62 -19.52
CA PHE A 111 5.63 -10.37 -18.64
C PHE A 111 5.21 -9.88 -17.23
N TYR A 112 4.25 -8.95 -17.14
CA TYR A 112 3.71 -8.48 -15.85
C TYR A 112 3.10 -9.65 -15.04
N PHE A 113 2.29 -10.50 -15.66
CA PHE A 113 1.67 -11.64 -14.99
C PHE A 113 2.67 -12.74 -14.63
N GLU A 114 3.66 -13.01 -15.49
CA GLU A 114 4.74 -13.97 -15.20
C GLU A 114 5.57 -13.51 -14.00
N GLN A 115 6.02 -12.25 -13.99
CA GLN A 115 6.74 -11.69 -12.85
C GLN A 115 5.88 -11.64 -11.59
N SER A 116 4.58 -11.40 -11.71
CA SER A 116 3.64 -11.42 -10.59
C SER A 116 3.56 -12.80 -9.92
N LYS A 117 3.72 -13.91 -10.66
CA LYS A 117 3.77 -15.25 -10.06
C LYS A 117 5.00 -15.44 -9.18
N ASP A 118 6.17 -15.00 -9.65
CA ASP A 118 7.41 -15.07 -8.86
C ASP A 118 7.31 -14.24 -7.58
N ILE A 119 6.74 -13.04 -7.70
CA ILE A 119 6.49 -12.17 -6.55
C ILE A 119 5.47 -12.82 -5.60
N ALA A 120 4.42 -13.45 -6.13
CA ALA A 120 3.41 -14.14 -5.33
C ALA A 120 4.00 -15.25 -4.45
N TYR A 121 4.96 -16.03 -4.98
CA TYR A 121 5.69 -17.01 -4.17
C TYR A 121 6.47 -16.37 -3.03
N ALA A 122 7.08 -15.20 -3.27
CA ALA A 122 7.76 -14.47 -2.20
C ALA A 122 6.79 -13.91 -1.16
N ILE A 123 5.60 -13.45 -1.58
CA ILE A 123 4.54 -12.97 -0.70
C ILE A 123 3.98 -14.12 0.15
N ALA A 124 3.77 -15.30 -0.41
CA ALA A 124 3.26 -16.48 0.30
C ALA A 124 4.15 -16.90 1.48
N GLY A 125 5.47 -16.64 1.39
CA GLY A 125 6.42 -16.87 2.48
C GLY A 125 6.38 -15.82 3.60
N VAL A 126 5.56 -14.77 3.49
CA VAL A 126 5.43 -13.73 4.52
C VAL A 126 4.37 -14.15 5.53
N HIS A 127 4.79 -14.33 6.79
CA HIS A 127 3.88 -14.59 7.89
C HIS A 127 3.25 -13.29 8.41
N ALA A 128 1.96 -13.10 8.13
CA ALA A 128 1.20 -11.92 8.54
C ALA A 128 -0.23 -12.32 8.95
N ASP A 129 -0.85 -11.53 9.83
CA ASP A 129 -2.30 -11.55 10.04
C ASP A 129 -3.00 -10.70 8.97
N ILE A 130 -2.41 -9.53 8.66
CA ILE A 130 -2.87 -8.62 7.60
C ILE A 130 -1.71 -8.30 6.67
N LEU A 131 -1.96 -8.39 5.37
CA LEU A 131 -1.03 -8.06 4.31
C LEU A 131 -1.57 -6.90 3.48
N LEU A 132 -0.87 -5.76 3.54
CA LEU A 132 -1.17 -4.59 2.73
C LEU A 132 -0.37 -4.64 1.44
N ILE A 133 -1.08 -4.62 0.32
CA ILE A 133 -0.54 -4.63 -1.03
C ILE A 133 -0.71 -3.24 -1.62
N HIS A 134 0.40 -2.55 -1.86
CA HIS A 134 0.40 -1.18 -2.35
C HIS A 134 0.62 -1.13 -3.88
N ASP A 135 -0.30 -0.45 -4.57
CA ASP A 135 -0.30 -0.13 -6.00
C ASP A 135 -0.29 -1.32 -6.98
N VAL A 136 -0.45 -0.98 -8.26
CA VAL A 136 -0.69 -1.93 -9.35
C VAL A 136 0.48 -2.87 -9.61
N GLU A 137 1.70 -2.48 -9.23
CA GLU A 137 2.90 -3.30 -9.23
C GLU A 137 2.67 -4.65 -8.55
N LEU A 138 1.90 -4.66 -7.46
CA LEU A 138 1.70 -5.84 -6.63
C LEU A 138 0.29 -6.43 -6.71
N LEU A 139 -0.64 -5.75 -7.38
CA LEU A 139 -2.05 -6.14 -7.46
C LEU A 139 -2.23 -7.61 -7.88
N ALA A 140 -1.67 -8.00 -9.04
CA ALA A 140 -1.76 -9.38 -9.51
C ALA A 140 -0.97 -10.35 -8.62
N ALA A 141 0.20 -9.95 -8.12
CA ALA A 141 1.02 -10.81 -7.28
C ALA A 141 0.33 -11.16 -5.96
N GLY A 142 -0.22 -10.19 -5.24
CA GLY A 142 -0.93 -10.45 -3.99
C GLY A 142 -2.25 -11.21 -4.22
N ARG A 143 -2.88 -11.09 -5.40
CA ARG A 143 -4.05 -11.89 -5.77
C ARG A 143 -3.70 -13.37 -5.89
N ILE A 144 -2.57 -13.64 -6.55
CA ILE A 144 -2.05 -14.99 -6.82
C ILE A 144 -1.47 -15.60 -5.55
N ALA A 145 -0.92 -14.78 -4.64
CA ALA A 145 -0.26 -15.26 -3.43
C ALA A 145 -1.20 -16.11 -2.57
N ASP A 146 -0.78 -17.35 -2.32
CA ASP A 146 -1.42 -18.30 -1.44
C ASP A 146 -0.98 -18.03 0.00
N THR A 147 -1.84 -17.36 0.75
CA THR A 147 -1.58 -16.97 2.13
C THR A 147 -2.89 -16.96 2.91
N SER A 148 -2.81 -17.30 4.19
CA SER A 148 -3.94 -17.17 5.12
C SER A 148 -4.14 -15.73 5.62
N ALA A 149 -3.21 -14.82 5.33
CA ALA A 149 -3.30 -13.43 5.74
C ALA A 149 -4.52 -12.74 5.10
N LYS A 150 -5.17 -11.84 5.84
CA LYS A 150 -6.18 -10.94 5.27
C LYS A 150 -5.48 -9.97 4.34
N LYS A 151 -5.88 -9.95 3.07
CA LYS A 151 -5.24 -9.09 2.06
C LYS A 151 -6.02 -7.81 1.90
N VAL A 152 -5.33 -6.68 2.06
CA VAL A 152 -5.86 -5.34 1.84
C VAL A 152 -5.11 -4.72 0.67
N PHE A 153 -5.84 -4.26 -0.35
CA PHE A 153 -5.24 -3.57 -1.48
C PHE A 153 -5.39 -2.06 -1.33
N PHE A 154 -4.29 -1.34 -1.51
CA PHE A 154 -4.24 0.12 -1.48
C PHE A 154 -3.79 0.65 -2.83
N MET A 155 -4.65 1.43 -3.47
CA MET A 155 -4.31 2.22 -4.65
C MET A 155 -4.03 3.67 -4.25
N HIS A 156 -2.85 4.18 -4.61
CA HIS A 156 -2.40 5.54 -4.28
C HIS A 156 -2.50 6.51 -5.47
N ALA A 157 -2.91 6.03 -6.64
CA ALA A 157 -3.20 6.87 -7.80
C ALA A 157 -4.66 7.36 -7.78
N ASP A 158 -4.86 8.59 -8.26
CA ASP A 158 -6.21 9.14 -8.51
C ASP A 158 -6.94 8.29 -9.56
N GLU A 159 -8.21 8.00 -9.31
CA GLU A 159 -9.02 7.05 -10.09
C GLU A 159 -9.22 7.46 -11.55
N PRO A 160 -9.09 6.50 -12.49
CA PRO A 160 -9.86 6.49 -13.70
C PRO A 160 -10.35 5.07 -13.92
N PHE A 161 -11.35 4.70 -13.13
CA PHE A 161 -12.18 3.55 -13.46
C PHE A 161 -12.79 3.74 -14.86
N GLY A 162 -12.85 2.65 -15.63
CA GLY A 162 -13.54 2.62 -16.92
C GLY A 162 -12.65 2.63 -18.16
N ASN A 163 -11.31 2.60 -18.01
CA ASN A 163 -10.41 2.40 -19.14
C ASN A 163 -10.08 0.90 -19.37
N LYS A 164 -9.56 0.54 -20.55
CA LYS A 164 -9.24 -0.86 -20.91
C LYS A 164 -8.25 -1.53 -19.96
N VAL A 165 -7.32 -0.78 -19.37
CA VAL A 165 -6.31 -1.28 -18.42
C VAL A 165 -6.99 -1.63 -17.10
N SER A 166 -7.85 -0.75 -16.57
CA SER A 166 -8.63 -1.02 -15.36
C SER A 166 -9.51 -2.27 -15.53
N MET A 167 -10.20 -2.39 -16.67
CA MET A 167 -11.03 -3.57 -16.99
C MET A 167 -10.23 -4.87 -17.01
N ARG A 168 -8.99 -4.83 -17.53
CA ARG A 168 -8.11 -6.01 -17.58
C ARG A 168 -7.61 -6.44 -16.20
N LEU A 169 -7.49 -5.49 -15.27
CA LEU A 169 -7.02 -5.73 -13.91
C LEU A 169 -8.15 -6.05 -12.91
N LEU A 170 -9.42 -5.87 -13.28
CA LEU A 170 -10.57 -6.19 -12.42
C LEU A 170 -10.50 -7.58 -11.78
N PRO A 171 -10.18 -8.69 -12.50
CA PRO A 171 -10.09 -10.00 -11.87
C PRO A 171 -9.00 -10.09 -10.79
N CYS A 172 -7.98 -9.22 -10.87
CA CYS A 172 -6.91 -9.17 -9.89
C CYS A 172 -7.34 -8.48 -8.59
N GLN A 173 -8.47 -7.78 -8.56
CA GLN A 173 -8.98 -7.11 -7.36
C GLN A 173 -9.79 -8.04 -6.45
N GLU A 174 -10.16 -9.23 -6.93
CA GLU A 174 -10.89 -10.22 -6.13
C GLU A 174 -10.07 -10.73 -4.93
N GLY A 175 -10.74 -11.03 -3.82
CA GLY A 175 -10.08 -11.59 -2.63
C GLY A 175 -9.25 -10.59 -1.84
N TYR A 176 -9.35 -9.30 -2.17
CA TYR A 176 -8.87 -8.20 -1.35
C TYR A 176 -10.05 -7.53 -0.63
N TYR A 177 -9.77 -7.01 0.56
CA TYR A 177 -10.47 -5.83 1.04
C TYR A 177 -9.90 -4.62 0.29
N LEU A 178 -10.72 -3.94 -0.51
CA LEU A 178 -10.26 -2.83 -1.35
C LEU A 178 -10.35 -1.50 -0.59
N SER A 179 -9.24 -0.76 -0.55
CA SER A 179 -9.21 0.61 -0.07
C SER A 179 -8.57 1.52 -1.12
N PHE A 180 -9.21 2.66 -1.40
CA PHE A 180 -8.74 3.66 -2.34
C PHE A 180 -8.39 4.92 -1.55
N LEU A 181 -7.17 5.44 -1.71
CA LEU A 181 -6.76 6.71 -1.12
C LEU A 181 -7.03 7.90 -2.08
N GLY A 182 -8.03 7.76 -2.96
CA GLY A 182 -8.39 8.80 -3.92
C GLY A 182 -8.96 10.04 -3.22
N GLY A 183 -8.51 11.23 -3.66
CA GLY A 183 -9.10 12.51 -3.24
C GLY A 183 -8.23 13.43 -2.37
N ASP A 184 -7.05 12.99 -1.92
CA ASP A 184 -6.22 13.81 -1.03
C ASP A 184 -5.27 14.72 -1.81
N SER A 185 -5.80 15.86 -2.25
CA SER A 185 -5.07 17.04 -2.76
C SER A 185 -4.19 17.74 -1.71
N LEU A 186 -4.10 17.18 -0.49
CA LEU A 186 -3.36 17.75 0.64
C LEU A 186 -1.86 17.46 0.59
N TRP A 187 -1.41 16.62 -0.35
CA TRP A 187 0.01 16.28 -0.52
C TRP A 187 0.71 17.28 -1.45
N THR A 188 0.85 18.52 -0.99
CA THR A 188 1.78 19.49 -1.61
C THR A 188 2.65 20.12 -0.54
N ASP A 189 3.96 19.87 -0.63
CA ASP A 189 5.08 20.55 0.04
C ASP A 189 4.78 21.12 1.43
N ALA A 190 4.52 20.22 2.39
CA ALA A 190 4.20 20.60 3.75
C ALA A 190 5.46 20.58 4.63
N GLU A 191 5.66 21.68 5.38
CA GLU A 191 6.60 21.75 6.52
C GLU A 191 6.35 20.59 7.50
N ASP A 192 7.37 20.15 8.23
CA ASP A 192 7.37 18.93 9.09
C ASP A 192 6.10 18.76 9.94
N ASP A 193 5.54 19.83 10.51
CA ASP A 193 4.32 19.76 11.34
C ASP A 193 3.05 19.44 10.53
N ARG A 194 2.93 19.93 9.28
CA ARG A 194 1.80 19.58 8.40
C ARG A 194 1.88 18.11 7.98
N HIS A 195 3.09 17.62 7.74
CA HIS A 195 3.34 16.21 7.43
C HIS A 195 2.90 15.29 8.58
N LEU A 196 3.30 15.62 9.82
CA LEU A 196 2.88 14.85 10.99
C LEU A 196 1.36 14.90 11.23
N SER A 197 0.71 16.05 11.04
CA SER A 197 -0.75 16.13 11.16
C SER A 197 -1.50 15.26 10.13
N PHE A 198 -1.04 15.24 8.88
CA PHE A 198 -1.63 14.41 7.82
C PHE A 198 -1.47 12.93 8.13
N LEU A 199 -0.28 12.55 8.59
CA LEU A 199 0.02 11.18 8.99
C LEU A 199 -0.77 10.73 10.21
N ALA A 200 -1.03 11.61 11.18
CA ALA A 200 -1.84 11.29 12.34
C ALA A 200 -3.28 10.90 11.93
N TRP A 201 -3.86 11.66 11.00
CA TRP A 201 -5.16 11.34 10.42
C TRP A 201 -5.12 10.04 9.62
N LYS A 202 -4.10 9.85 8.77
CA LYS A 202 -3.95 8.60 8.00
C LYS A 202 -3.77 7.38 8.89
N ALA A 203 -3.02 7.49 9.97
CA ALA A 203 -2.81 6.34 10.84
C ALA A 203 -4.12 5.89 11.50
N LEU A 204 -5.05 6.80 11.79
CA LEU A 204 -6.38 6.43 12.25
C LEU A 204 -7.12 5.62 11.18
N ASP A 205 -7.15 6.09 9.92
CA ASP A 205 -7.79 5.36 8.81
C ASP A 205 -7.20 3.95 8.64
N TYR A 206 -5.87 3.82 8.70
CA TYR A 206 -5.19 2.53 8.57
C TYR A 206 -5.51 1.60 9.73
N LEU A 207 -5.49 2.08 10.98
CA LEU A 207 -5.82 1.24 12.15
C LEU A 207 -7.29 0.81 12.15
N GLU A 208 -8.22 1.68 11.72
CA GLU A 208 -9.64 1.32 11.56
C GLU A 208 -9.81 0.24 10.50
N LEU A 209 -9.12 0.39 9.37
CA LEU A 209 -9.09 -0.59 8.30
C LEU A 209 -8.54 -1.95 8.76
N TYR A 210 -7.48 -1.97 9.56
CA TYR A 210 -6.93 -3.21 10.10
C TYR A 210 -7.95 -3.92 11.00
N ALA A 211 -8.58 -3.17 11.90
CA ALA A 211 -9.61 -3.69 12.78
C ALA A 211 -10.83 -4.20 12.01
N GLU A 212 -11.22 -3.54 10.91
CA GLU A 212 -12.26 -4.02 10.00
C GLU A 212 -11.86 -5.30 9.26
N ALA A 213 -10.67 -5.32 8.65
CA ALA A 213 -10.16 -6.47 7.91
C ALA A 213 -10.04 -7.73 8.79
N LEU A 214 -9.71 -7.59 10.08
CA LEU A 214 -9.70 -8.70 11.03
C LEU A 214 -11.08 -9.21 11.43
N ARG A 215 -12.11 -8.34 11.39
CA ARG A 215 -13.51 -8.71 11.69
C ARG A 215 -14.20 -9.37 10.50
N MET A 216 -13.66 -9.20 9.30
CA MET A 216 -14.19 -9.81 8.10
C MET A 216 -13.53 -11.18 7.84
N PHE A 217 -14.39 -12.20 7.68
CA PHE A 217 -14.10 -13.63 7.52
C PHE A 217 -13.52 -14.30 8.78
#